data_AF-H2DQG2-F1
#
_entry.id   AF-H2DQG2-F1
#
_cell.length_a   1.000
_cell.length_b   1.000
_cell.length_c   1.000
_cell.angle_alpha   90.00
_cell.angle_beta   90.00
_cell.angle_gamma   90.00
#
_symmetry.space_group_name_H-M   'P 1'
#
loop_
_entity.id
_entity.type
_entity.pdbx_description
1 polymer ?
#
loop_
_entity_poly.entity_id
_entity_poly.type
_entity_poly.pdbx_seq_one_letter_code
_entity_poly.pdbx_strand_id
1 'polypeptide(L)'
;VEVPKLGKEAASKAMQEWGQPKSRITHLVFCTTSGVDMPGADYQLTKLLGLRPSVNRLMMYQQGCFGGGTVLRLAKHLAENN
;
A
#
# COMPACT_ATOMS: atom_id res chain seq x y z
N VAL A 1 -12.80 -3.29 8.63
CA VAL A 1 -12.02 -4.48 8.19
C VAL A 1 -12.16 -4.81 6.69
N GLU A 2 -12.98 -4.11 5.92
CA GLU A 2 -13.18 -4.38 4.48
C GLU A 2 -12.11 -3.74 3.58
N VAL A 3 -11.63 -2.56 3.99
CA VAL A 3 -10.57 -1.78 3.31
C VAL A 3 -9.33 -2.60 2.92
N PRO A 4 -8.67 -3.36 3.82
CA PRO A 4 -7.50 -4.15 3.46
C PRO A 4 -7.84 -5.36 2.57
N LYS A 5 -9.07 -5.89 2.62
CA LYS A 5 -9.49 -7.01 1.76
C LYS A 5 -9.66 -6.53 0.31
N LEU A 6 -10.35 -5.41 0.11
CA LEU A 6 -10.46 -4.77 -1.21
C LEU A 6 -9.08 -4.36 -1.74
N GLY A 7 -8.25 -3.78 -0.89
CA GLY A 7 -6.86 -3.45 -1.22
C GLY A 7 -6.04 -4.67 -1.65
N LYS A 8 -6.24 -5.83 -1.00
CA LYS A 8 -5.57 -7.08 -1.37
C LYS A 8 -5.96 -7.52 -2.78
N GLU A 9 -7.24 -7.50 -3.13
CA GLU A 9 -7.70 -7.90 -4.47
C GLU A 9 -7.15 -6.99 -5.55
N ALA A 10 -7.22 -5.67 -5.34
CA ALA A 10 -6.67 -4.68 -6.27
C ALA A 10 -5.15 -4.85 -6.44
N ALA A 11 -4.41 -4.96 -5.34
CA ALA A 11 -2.96 -5.15 -5.37
C ALA A 11 -2.56 -6.49 -6.02
N SER A 12 -3.34 -7.55 -5.82
CA SER A 12 -3.08 -8.86 -6.44
C SER A 12 -3.21 -8.81 -7.95
N LYS A 13 -4.24 -8.12 -8.47
CA LYS A 13 -4.41 -7.90 -9.92
C LYS A 13 -3.25 -7.08 -10.50
N ALA A 14 -2.87 -5.98 -9.84
CA ALA A 14 -1.76 -5.14 -10.28
C ALA A 14 -0.41 -5.90 -10.27
N MET A 15 -0.16 -6.73 -9.25
CA MET A 15 1.04 -7.58 -9.22
C MET A 15 1.03 -8.64 -10.33
N GLN A 16 -0.14 -9.21 -10.63
CA GLN A 16 -0.28 -10.17 -11.72
C GLN A 16 0.00 -9.52 -13.09
N GLU A 17 -0.49 -8.30 -13.31
CA GLU A 17 -0.18 -7.50 -14.50
C GLU A 17 1.32 -7.14 -14.59
N TRP A 18 1.93 -6.79 -13.45
CA TRP A 18 3.36 -6.47 -13.38
C TRP A 18 4.27 -7.67 -13.68
N GLY A 19 3.84 -8.90 -13.36
CA GLY A 19 4.53 -10.14 -13.69
C GLY A 19 5.86 -10.41 -12.96
N GLN A 20 6.29 -9.49 -12.08
CA GLN A 20 7.49 -9.65 -11.27
C GLN A 20 7.17 -10.32 -9.92
N PRO A 21 8.17 -10.96 -9.27
CA PRO A 21 7.94 -11.56 -7.98
C PRO A 21 7.63 -10.48 -6.92
N LYS A 22 6.60 -10.73 -6.11
CA LYS A 22 6.20 -9.89 -4.95
C LYS A 22 7.35 -9.54 -4.00
N SER A 23 8.41 -10.34 -4.02
CA SER A 23 9.59 -10.12 -3.22
C SER A 23 10.34 -8.85 -3.63
N ARG A 24 10.22 -8.37 -4.87
CA ARG A 24 10.83 -7.09 -5.33
C ARG A 24 10.13 -5.84 -4.81
N ILE A 25 8.97 -5.97 -4.17
CA ILE A 25 8.29 -4.82 -3.55
C ILE A 25 9.12 -4.34 -2.36
N THR A 26 9.58 -3.10 -2.40
CA THR A 26 10.41 -2.47 -1.36
C THR A 26 9.61 -1.53 -0.46
N HIS A 27 8.60 -0.86 -1.03
CA HIS A 27 7.80 0.15 -0.34
C HIS A 27 6.30 -0.13 -0.53
N LEU A 28 5.51 0.14 0.51
CA LEU A 28 4.06 0.14 0.46
C LEU A 28 3.55 1.50 0.95
N VAL A 29 2.93 2.27 0.06
CA VAL A 29 2.25 3.51 0.40
C VAL A 29 0.74 3.25 0.36
N PHE A 30 0.07 3.44 1.48
CA PHE A 30 -1.36 3.18 1.60
C PHE A 30 -2.08 4.43 2.10
N CYS A 31 -3.24 4.72 1.53
CA CYS A 31 -4.08 5.84 1.94
C CYS A 31 -5.51 5.36 2.15
N THR A 32 -6.12 5.77 3.26
CA THR A 32 -7.56 5.57 3.48
C THR A 32 -8.19 6.75 4.19
N THR A 33 -9.44 7.02 3.84
CA THR A 33 -10.33 7.98 4.52
C THR A 33 -11.38 7.27 5.36
N SER A 34 -11.53 5.96 5.19
CA SER A 34 -12.62 5.16 5.75
C SER A 34 -12.21 4.47 7.04
N GLY A 35 -11.85 5.27 8.04
CA GLY A 35 -11.50 4.81 9.38
C GLY A 35 -10.02 4.86 9.71
N VAL A 36 -9.72 4.68 10.99
CA VAL A 36 -8.37 4.64 11.55
C VAL A 36 -8.27 3.38 12.39
N ASP A 37 -7.30 2.51 12.07
CA ASP A 37 -7.07 1.25 12.75
C ASP A 37 -5.63 1.20 13.29
N MET A 38 -5.42 0.50 14.40
CA MET A 38 -4.09 0.24 14.95
C MET A 38 -3.97 -1.22 15.39
N PRO A 39 -3.09 -2.04 14.76
CA PRO A 39 -2.20 -1.72 13.64
C PRO A 39 -2.95 -1.42 12.33
N GLY A 40 -2.39 -0.50 11.55
CA GLY A 40 -3.04 0.10 10.39
C GLY A 40 -3.36 -0.83 9.22
N ALA A 41 -4.17 -0.31 8.29
CA ALA A 41 -4.57 -1.05 7.10
C ALA A 41 -3.37 -1.46 6.22
N ASP A 42 -2.30 -0.67 6.22
CA ASP A 42 -1.01 -0.98 5.59
C ASP A 42 -0.42 -2.28 6.15
N TYR A 43 -0.43 -2.46 7.48
CA TYR A 43 0.09 -3.65 8.14
C TYR A 43 -0.74 -4.88 7.79
N GLN A 44 -2.06 -4.74 7.88
CA GLN A 44 -2.98 -5.83 7.56
C GLN A 44 -2.82 -6.26 6.10
N LEU A 45 -2.66 -5.31 5.18
CA LEU A 45 -2.43 -5.58 3.77
C LEU A 45 -1.11 -6.32 3.52
N THR A 46 0.00 -5.92 4.18
CA THR A 46 1.29 -6.64 4.04
C THR A 46 1.18 -8.10 4.47
N LYS A 47 0.45 -8.39 5.55
CA LYS A 47 0.17 -9.76 5.98
C LYS A 47 -0.66 -10.54 4.98
N LEU A 48 -1.73 -9.93 4.45
CA LEU A 48 -2.64 -10.58 3.50
C LEU A 48 -1.98 -10.89 2.15
N LEU A 49 -1.05 -10.05 1.70
CA LEU A 49 -0.28 -10.25 0.46
C LEU A 49 0.97 -11.12 0.66
N GLY A 50 1.36 -11.36 1.92
CA GLY A 50 2.59 -12.07 2.27
C GLY A 50 3.82 -11.38 1.69
N LEU A 51 3.91 -10.06 1.92
CA LEU A 51 5.08 -9.24 1.56
C LEU A 51 6.23 -9.47 2.56
N ARG A 52 7.43 -9.02 2.18
CA ARG A 52 8.61 -9.14 3.07
C ARG A 52 8.41 -8.29 4.34
N PRO A 53 8.85 -8.75 5.53
CA PRO A 53 8.77 -7.97 6.77
C PRO A 53 9.56 -6.65 6.72
N SER A 54 10.58 -6.58 5.85
CA SER A 54 11.45 -5.42 5.65
C SER A 54 10.86 -4.35 4.72
N VAL A 55 9.63 -4.52 4.23
CA VAL A 55 8.99 -3.52 3.37
C VAL A 55 8.74 -2.25 4.18
N ASN A 56 9.20 -1.11 3.65
CA ASN A 56 8.95 0.19 4.24
C ASN A 56 7.49 0.58 4.00
N ARG A 57 6.74 0.78 5.08
CA ARG A 57 5.31 1.08 5.04
C ARG A 57 5.07 2.54 5.36
N LEU A 58 4.25 3.20 4.56
CA LEU A 58 3.81 4.57 4.78
C LEU A 58 2.29 4.62 4.71
N MET A 59 1.67 4.90 5.86
CA MET A 59 0.23 4.95 6.00
C MET A 59 -0.24 6.40 6.12
N MET A 60 -1.18 6.80 5.28
CA MET A 60 -1.82 8.11 5.34
C MET A 60 -3.31 7.97 5.65
N TYR A 61 -3.74 8.56 6.75
CA TYR A 61 -5.14 8.61 7.15
C TYR A 61 -5.77 9.95 6.75
N GLN A 62 -7.08 9.93 6.49
CA GLN A 62 -7.94 11.12 6.41
C GLN A 62 -7.56 12.13 5.30
N GLN A 63 -6.88 11.72 4.22
CA GLN A 63 -6.44 12.62 3.14
C GLN A 63 -7.56 13.07 2.17
N GLY A 64 -8.81 12.65 2.36
CA GLY A 64 -9.91 12.97 1.45
C GLY A 64 -9.68 12.48 0.00
N CYS A 65 -10.37 13.10 -0.95
CA CYS A 65 -10.35 12.71 -2.36
C CYS A 65 -8.98 12.90 -3.05
N PHE A 66 -8.11 13.78 -2.53
CA PHE A 66 -6.79 14.05 -3.10
C PHE A 66 -5.73 13.02 -2.65
N GLY A 67 -6.10 12.04 -1.81
CA GLY A 67 -5.21 11.01 -1.30
C GLY A 67 -4.52 10.23 -2.42
N GLY A 68 -5.22 9.92 -3.52
CA GLY A 68 -4.65 9.18 -4.65
C GLY A 68 -3.44 9.88 -5.30
N GLY A 69 -3.57 11.18 -5.61
CA GLY A 69 -2.48 11.97 -6.17
C GLY A 69 -1.31 12.13 -5.19
N THR A 70 -1.61 12.23 -3.89
CA THR A 70 -0.59 12.32 -2.84
C THR A 70 0.22 11.03 -2.71
N VAL A 71 -0.44 9.87 -2.76
CA VAL A 71 0.21 8.56 -2.74
C VAL A 71 1.16 8.41 -3.92
N LEU A 72 0.73 8.77 -5.14
CA LEU A 72 1.58 8.68 -6.33
C LEU A 72 2.77 9.66 -6.27
N ARG A 73 2.55 10.88 -5.79
CA ARG A 73 3.62 11.87 -5.60
C ARG A 73 4.69 11.35 -4.63
N LEU A 74 4.28 10.75 -3.51
CA LEU A 74 5.19 10.15 -2.55
C LEU A 74 5.89 8.91 -3.12
N ALA A 75 5.14 8.05 -3.82
CA ALA A 75 5.70 6.87 -4.47
C ALA A 75 6.78 7.25 -5.50
N LYS A 76 6.58 8.32 -6.28
CA LYS A 76 7.59 8.87 -7.18
C LYS A 76 8.87 9.24 -6.41
N HIS A 77 8.73 10.06 -5.38
CA HIS A 77 9.89 10.51 -4.60
C HIS A 77 10.65 9.35 -3.96
N LEU A 78 9.94 8.35 -3.43
CA LEU A 78 10.52 7.14 -2.84
C LEU A 78 11.18 6.23 -3.88
N ALA A 79 10.66 6.17 -5.10
CA ALA A 79 11.22 5.37 -6.18
C ALA A 79 12.48 5.99 -6.78
N GLU A 80 12.56 7.33 -6.84
CA GLU A 80 13.70 8.06 -7.42
C GLU A 80 14.87 8.23 -6.44
N ASN A 81 14.62 8.23 -5.13
CA ASN A 81 15.63 8.55 -4.10
C ASN A 81 15.96 7.37 -3.16
N ASN A 82 15.77 6.12 -3.61
CA ASN A 82 16.18 4.91 -2.87
C ASN A 82 17.40 4.25 -3.50
#